data_AF-A0A7C5NI06-F1
#
_entry.id   AF-A0A7C5NI06-F1
#
_cell.length_a   1.000
_cell.length_b   1.000
_cell.length_c   1.000
_cell.angle_alpha   90.00
_cell.angle_beta   90.00
_cell.angle_gamma   90.00
#
_symmetry.space_group_name_H-M   'P 1'
#
loop_
_entity.id
_entity.type
_entity.pdbx_description
1 polymer ?
#
loop_
_entity_poly.entity_id
_entity_poly.type
_entity_poly.pdbx_seq_one_letter_code
_entity_poly.pdbx_strand_id
1 'polypeptide(L)'
;MKKDLTSSAIHRENILNNNYAIEEIQKYIGIKTVFFENEFWLTKKQVQSFYAISDSTIERYIAKYIEELKQNGYKILRGKSLKTFKEAS
;
A
#
# COMPACT_ATOMS: atom_id res chain seq x y z
N MET A 1 -13.29 23.36 11.90
CA MET A 1 -11.86 23.02 11.68
C MET A 1 -11.80 21.65 11.05
N LYS A 2 -11.23 21.50 9.84
CA LYS A 2 -10.95 20.18 9.25
C LYS A 2 -9.91 19.49 10.15
N LYS A 3 -10.29 18.39 10.79
CA LYS A 3 -9.36 17.57 11.57
C LYS A 3 -8.45 16.87 10.56
N ASP A 4 -7.20 17.32 10.43
CA ASP A 4 -6.24 16.67 9.54
C ASP A 4 -5.85 15.31 10.13
N LEU A 5 -6.48 14.25 9.63
CA LEU A 5 -6.29 12.88 10.09
C LEU A 5 -4.95 12.29 9.61
N THR A 6 -4.12 13.06 8.90
CA THR A 6 -2.78 12.63 8.46
C THR A 6 -1.65 13.29 9.25
N SER A 7 -1.98 14.28 10.09
CA SER A 7 -1.03 15.09 10.87
C SER A 7 -0.32 14.34 12.01
N SER A 8 -0.87 13.22 12.47
CA SER A 8 -0.32 12.41 13.57
C SER A 8 -0.19 10.96 13.13
N ALA A 9 0.88 10.29 13.56
CA ALA A 9 1.09 8.86 13.33
C ALA A 9 -0.10 8.03 13.85
N ILE A 10 -0.62 8.37 15.04
CA ILE A 10 -1.79 7.69 15.64
C ILE A 10 -3.03 7.84 14.75
N HIS A 11 -3.24 9.02 14.15
CA HIS A 11 -4.38 9.20 13.25
C HIS A 11 -4.21 8.43 11.94
N ARG A 12 -2.98 8.33 11.41
CA ARG A 12 -2.69 7.51 10.21
C ARG A 12 -2.89 6.02 10.49
N GLU A 13 -2.41 5.52 11.62
CA GLU A 13 -2.66 4.13 12.05
C GLU A 13 -4.16 3.85 12.18
N ASN A 14 -4.95 4.78 12.73
CA ASN A 14 -6.40 4.62 12.84
C ASN A 14 -7.10 4.57 11.47
N ILE A 15 -6.59 5.28 10.46
CA ILE A 15 -7.10 5.18 9.09
C ILE A 15 -6.77 3.80 8.50
N LEU A 16 -5.53 3.32 8.69
CA LEU A 16 -5.06 2.05 8.15
C LEU A 16 -5.76 0.84 8.79
N ASN A 17 -6.06 0.92 10.09
CA ASN A 17 -6.77 -0.14 10.83
C ASN A 17 -8.29 -0.13 10.64
N ASN A 18 -8.82 0.78 9.81
CA ASN A 18 -10.25 0.84 9.53
C ASN A 18 -10.60 -0.04 8.31
N ASN A 19 -10.93 -1.31 8.58
CA ASN A 19 -11.31 -2.29 7.54
C ASN A 19 -12.44 -1.78 6.63
N TYR A 20 -13.41 -1.01 7.15
CA TYR A 20 -14.49 -0.44 6.36
C TYR A 20 -13.99 0.59 5.33
N ALA A 21 -13.02 1.43 5.73
CA ALA A 21 -12.41 2.39 4.82
C ALA A 21 -11.63 1.68 3.70
N ILE A 22 -10.92 0.60 4.02
CA ILE A 22 -10.17 -0.20 3.04
C ILE A 22 -11.10 -0.87 2.03
N GLU A 23 -12.23 -1.45 2.47
CA GLU A 23 -13.22 -2.07 1.59
C GLU A 23 -13.85 -1.08 0.61
N GLU A 24 -14.21 0.12 1.07
CA GLU A 24 -14.73 1.16 0.18
C GLU A 24 -13.67 1.65 -0.79
N ILE A 25 -12.45 1.89 -0.31
CA ILE A 25 -11.31 2.26 -1.16
C ILE A 25 -11.12 1.23 -2.28
N GLN A 26 -11.20 -0.07 -1.97
CA GLN A 26 -11.08 -1.13 -2.98
C GLN A 26 -12.18 -1.07 -4.07
N LYS A 27 -13.42 -0.71 -3.71
CA LYS A 27 -14.52 -0.55 -4.68
C LYS A 27 -14.29 0.61 -5.64
N TYR A 28 -13.69 1.70 -5.17
CA TYR A 28 -13.52 2.93 -5.95
C TYR A 28 -12.17 3.01 -6.69
N ILE A 29 -11.14 2.31 -6.22
CA ILE A 29 -9.77 2.55 -6.68
C ILE A 29 -9.49 2.03 -8.10
N GLY A 30 -10.31 1.13 -8.67
CA GLY A 30 -10.15 0.70 -10.08
C GLY A 30 -8.77 0.06 -10.41
N ILE A 31 -7.92 -0.18 -9.40
CA ILE A 31 -6.64 -0.86 -9.54
C ILE A 31 -6.90 -2.35 -9.36
N LYS A 32 -6.42 -3.17 -10.31
CA LYS A 32 -6.38 -4.62 -10.15
C LYS A 32 -5.43 -4.98 -9.00
N THR A 33 -5.96 -5.52 -7.90
CA THR A 33 -5.15 -6.06 -6.80
C THR A 33 -4.73 -7.50 -7.08
N VAL A 34 -3.68 -7.96 -6.41
CA VAL A 34 -3.24 -9.37 -6.44
C VAL A 34 -3.63 -10.02 -5.12
N PHE A 35 -4.40 -11.09 -5.16
CA PHE A 35 -4.73 -11.84 -3.94
C PHE A 35 -3.60 -12.82 -3.60
N PHE A 36 -2.92 -12.60 -2.46
CA PHE A 36 -1.75 -13.35 -2.05
C PHE A 36 -1.62 -13.37 -0.52
N GLU A 37 -1.21 -14.50 0.08
CA GLU A 37 -1.10 -14.65 1.55
C GLU A 37 -2.39 -14.23 2.31
N ASN A 38 -3.57 -14.57 1.77
CA ASN A 38 -4.90 -14.20 2.28
C ASN A 38 -5.21 -12.68 2.33
N GLU A 39 -4.42 -11.86 1.65
CA GLU A 39 -4.58 -10.40 1.60
C GLU A 39 -4.55 -9.90 0.15
N PHE A 40 -5.02 -8.66 -0.05
CA PHE A 40 -4.93 -7.98 -1.33
C PHE A 40 -3.69 -7.10 -1.39
N TRP A 41 -2.81 -7.42 -2.33
CA TRP A 41 -1.53 -6.74 -2.52
C TRP A 41 -1.55 -5.81 -3.73
N LEU A 42 -0.83 -4.71 -3.59
CA LEU A 42 -0.50 -3.79 -4.67
C LEU A 42 1.01 -3.74 -4.87
N THR A 43 1.43 -3.86 -6.12
CA THR A 43 2.82 -3.64 -6.49
C THR A 43 3.13 -2.15 -6.51
N LYS A 44 4.39 -1.81 -6.27
CA LYS A 44 4.91 -0.44 -6.40
C LYS A 44 4.50 0.21 -7.72
N LYS A 45 4.60 -0.53 -8.84
CA LYS A 45 4.22 -0.05 -10.18
C LYS A 45 2.74 0.30 -10.31
N GLN A 46 1.85 -0.46 -9.69
CA GLN A 46 0.41 -0.17 -9.70
C GLN A 46 0.12 1.12 -8.94
N VAL A 47 0.74 1.31 -7.77
CA VAL A 47 0.63 2.56 -6.99
C VAL A 47 1.16 3.75 -7.79
N GLN A 48 2.30 3.60 -8.48
CA GLN A 48 2.84 4.65 -9.34
C GLN A 48 1.90 5.03 -10.48
N SER A 49 1.31 4.03 -11.13
CA SER A 49 0.40 4.23 -12.25
C SER A 49 -0.88 4.93 -11.79
N PHE A 50 -1.42 4.54 -10.64
CA PHE A 50 -2.61 5.15 -10.06
C PHE A 50 -2.42 6.63 -9.71
N TYR A 51 -1.31 6.96 -9.05
CA TYR A 51 -1.00 8.36 -8.68
C TYR A 51 -0.33 9.16 -9.81
N ALA A 52 -0.06 8.53 -10.96
CA ALA A 52 0.70 9.12 -12.07
C ALA A 52 2.04 9.74 -11.63
N ILE A 53 2.80 9.03 -10.78
CA ILE A 53 4.08 9.49 -10.24
C ILE A 53 5.28 8.74 -10.80
N SER A 54 6.45 9.40 -10.81
CA SER A 54 7.71 8.81 -11.26
C SER A 54 8.27 7.77 -10.29
N ASP A 55 9.19 6.92 -10.78
CA ASP A 55 10.01 6.02 -9.96
C ASP A 55 10.74 6.79 -8.83
N SER A 56 11.38 7.91 -9.17
CA SER A 56 12.07 8.73 -8.18
C SER A 56 11.16 9.29 -7.09
N THR A 57 9.89 9.53 -7.42
CA THR A 57 8.91 10.03 -6.45
C THR A 57 8.51 8.91 -5.51
N ILE A 58 8.09 7.75 -6.02
CA ILE A 58 7.68 6.67 -5.11
C ILE A 58 8.83 6.18 -4.23
N GLU A 59 10.05 6.08 -4.78
CA GLU A 59 11.23 5.68 -3.99
C GLU A 59 11.53 6.67 -2.87
N ARG A 60 11.42 7.98 -3.14
CA ARG A 60 11.59 9.02 -2.12
C ARG A 60 10.57 8.87 -0.99
N TYR A 61 9.30 8.59 -1.31
CA TYR A 61 8.27 8.38 -0.29
C TYR A 61 8.48 7.09 0.49
N ILE A 62 8.82 5.98 -0.19
CA ILE A 62 9.12 4.70 0.48
C ILE A 62 10.30 4.90 1.44
N ALA A 63 11.40 5.50 0.99
CA ALA A 63 12.57 5.75 1.83
C ALA A 63 12.26 6.66 3.03
N LYS A 64 11.46 7.72 2.81
CA LYS A 64 11.09 8.67 3.86
C LYS A 64 10.20 8.06 4.94
N TYR A 65 9.33 7.11 4.58
CA TYR A 65 8.32 6.54 5.48
C TYR A 65 8.51 5.02 5.71
N ILE A 66 9.71 4.49 5.46
CA ILE A 66 9.96 3.04 5.42
C ILE A 66 9.60 2.31 6.72
N GLU A 67 9.83 2.93 7.86
CA GLU A 67 9.56 2.30 9.17
C GLU A 67 8.06 2.15 9.42
N GLU A 68 7.25 3.17 9.12
CA GLU A 68 5.78 3.11 9.20
C GLU A 68 5.23 2.12 8.15
N LEU A 69 5.78 2.13 6.94
CA LEU A 69 5.35 1.23 5.86
C LEU A 69 5.59 -0.24 6.19
N LYS A 70 6.75 -0.59 6.77
CA LYS A 70 7.06 -1.99 7.17
C LYS A 70 6.09 -2.50 8.24
N GLN A 71 5.67 -1.64 9.16
CA GLN A 71 4.70 -1.99 10.19
C GLN A 71 3.29 -2.20 9.63
N ASN A 72 2.98 -1.58 8.49
CA ASN A 72 1.67 -1.59 7.86
C ASN A 72 1.62 -2.40 6.54
N GLY A 73 2.49 -3.42 6.39
CA GLY A 73 2.38 -4.40 5.30
C GLY A 73 3.29 -4.19 4.08
N TYR A 74 4.18 -3.19 4.08
CA TYR A 74 5.19 -3.10 3.01
C TYR A 74 6.22 -4.23 3.13
N LYS A 75 6.31 -5.05 2.07
CA LYS A 75 7.19 -6.23 2.03
C LYS A 75 7.96 -6.29 0.72
N ILE A 76 9.26 -6.59 0.83
CA ILE A 76 10.10 -6.90 -0.34
C ILE A 76 10.12 -8.41 -0.53
N LEU A 77 9.48 -8.90 -1.59
CA LEU A 77 9.44 -10.32 -1.93
C LEU A 77 10.73 -10.75 -2.65
N ARG A 78 11.27 -11.92 -2.27
CA ARG A 78 12.50 -12.49 -2.84
C ARG A 78 12.42 -14.02 -2.89
N GLY A 79 13.13 -14.64 -3.84
CA GLY A 79 13.21 -16.10 -3.95
C GLY A 79 11.84 -16.77 -4.12
N LYS A 80 11.51 -17.71 -3.23
CA LYS A 80 10.26 -18.49 -3.28
C LYS A 80 9.01 -17.61 -3.19
N SER A 81 8.98 -16.63 -2.27
CA SER A 81 7.79 -15.77 -2.10
C SER A 81 7.53 -14.90 -3.33
N LEU A 82 8.58 -14.41 -3.99
CA LEU A 82 8.45 -13.68 -5.26
C LEU A 82 7.92 -14.59 -6.38
N LYS A 83 8.37 -15.84 -6.45
CA LYS A 83 7.88 -16.81 -7.45
C LYS A 83 6.39 -17.06 -7.26
N THR A 84 5.96 -17.39 -6.04
CA THR A 84 4.55 -17.67 -5.73
C THR A 84 3.69 -16.43 -5.95
N PHE A 85 4.19 -15.23 -5.63
CA PHE A 85 3.45 -13.99 -5.91
C PHE A 85 3.21 -13.77 -7.40
N LYS A 86 4.21 -14.04 -8.25
CA LYS A 86 4.06 -13.92 -9.71
C LYS A 86 3.08 -14.93 -10.30
N GLU A 87 2.96 -16.11 -9.69
CA GLU A 87 1.97 -17.12 -10.09
C GLU A 87 0.54 -16.69 -9.72
N ALA A 88 0.38 -15.82 -8.72
CA ALA A 88 -0.91 -15.30 -8.26
C ALA A 88 -1.34 -13.99 -8.96
N SER A 89 -0.43 -13.27 -9.62
CA SER A 89 -0.64 -11.91 -10.16
C SER A 89 -1.18 -11.84 -11.60
#